data_AF-A0A914R8Q8-F1
#
_entry.id   AF-A0A914R8Q8-F1
#
_cell.length_a   1.000
_cell.length_b   1.000
_cell.length_c   1.000
_cell.angle_alpha   90.00
_cell.angle_beta   90.00
_cell.angle_gamma   90.00
#
_symmetry.space_group_name_H-M   'P 1'
#
loop_
_entity.id
_entity.type
_entity.pdbx_description
1 polymer ?
#
loop_
_entity_poly.entity_id
_entity_poly.type
_entity_poly.pdbx_seq_one_letter_code
_entity_poly.pdbx_strand_id
1 'polypeptide(L)'
;MGGGSLADSREAMVNAVVDAFGAFNMALGHQGRTTSLLSPNASMRLFPLYVLGMLKHCAFSAGRSVKLDERVAALLLFKTAALEIIELELYPALYKLNGLLEDKEDLSRLHLSYEMIDRDGIYLMDTGSYVYIYVMAG
;
A
#
# COMPACT_ATOMS: atom_id res chain seq x y z
N MET A 1 11.08 -12.81 26.88
CA MET A 1 11.52 -12.39 25.53
C MET A 1 10.62 -11.26 25.11
N GLY A 2 11.10 -10.01 25.24
CA GLY A 2 10.27 -8.84 24.96
C GLY A 2 10.08 -8.68 23.46
N GLY A 3 8.85 -8.84 22.97
CA GLY A 3 8.50 -8.38 21.63
C GLY A 3 8.71 -6.87 21.58
N GLY A 4 9.39 -6.38 20.53
CA GLY A 4 9.58 -4.95 20.31
C GLY A 4 8.26 -4.20 20.29
N SER A 5 8.28 -2.92 20.65
CA SER A 5 7.06 -2.12 20.69
C SER A 5 6.49 -1.93 19.27
N LEU A 6 5.20 -1.63 19.17
CA LEU A 6 4.58 -1.27 17.90
C LEU A 6 5.24 -0.03 17.28
N ALA A 7 5.71 0.91 18.11
CA ALA A 7 6.43 2.09 17.66
C ALA A 7 7.76 1.70 17.02
N ASP A 8 8.53 0.82 17.67
CA ASP A 8 9.82 0.32 17.17
C ASP A 8 9.65 -0.37 15.82
N SER A 9 8.57 -1.17 15.67
CA SER A 9 8.26 -1.86 14.43
C SER A 9 7.98 -0.87 13.28
N ARG A 10 7.26 0.22 13.56
CA ARG A 10 6.97 1.27 12.56
C ARG A 10 8.22 2.04 12.17
N GLU A 11 9.06 2.36 13.16
CA GLU A 11 10.34 3.04 12.93
C GLU A 11 11.27 2.17 12.07
N ALA A 12 11.36 0.88 12.38
CA ALA A 12 12.14 -0.07 11.59
C ALA A 12 11.66 -0.17 10.13
N MET A 13 10.35 -0.14 9.88
CA MET A 13 9.80 -0.12 8.51
C MET A 13 10.22 1.12 7.73
N VAL A 14 10.17 2.30 8.37
CA VAL A 14 10.59 3.57 7.74
C VAL A 14 12.10 3.57 7.49
N ASN A 15 12.88 3.17 8.50
CA ASN A 15 14.33 3.11 8.40
C ASN A 15 14.79 2.15 7.30
N ALA A 16 14.09 1.02 7.11
CA ALA A 16 14.39 0.11 6.00
C ALA A 16 14.29 0.80 4.61
N VAL A 17 13.31 1.69 4.42
CA VAL A 17 13.19 2.48 3.17
C VAL A 17 14.30 3.51 3.07
N VAL A 18 14.55 4.25 4.15
CA VAL A 18 15.59 5.29 4.21
C VAL A 18 16.97 4.68 3.92
N ASP A 19 17.30 3.56 4.54
CA ASP A 19 18.59 2.90 4.40
C ASP A 19 18.77 2.36 2.98
N ALA A 20 17.76 1.69 2.42
CA ALA A 20 17.87 1.13 1.08
C ALA A 20 18.02 2.22 -0.01
N PHE A 21 17.21 3.27 0.04
CA PHE A 21 17.29 4.37 -0.91
C PHE A 21 18.52 5.24 -0.67
N GLY A 22 18.90 5.46 0.60
CA GLY A 22 20.11 6.16 0.99
C GLY A 22 21.36 5.47 0.45
N ALA A 23 21.49 4.17 0.67
CA ALA A 23 22.60 3.37 0.15
C ALA A 23 22.68 3.42 -1.38
N PHE A 24 21.54 3.31 -2.07
CA PHE A 24 21.50 3.39 -3.54
C PHE A 24 21.97 4.77 -4.06
N ASN A 25 21.46 5.86 -3.48
CA ASN A 25 21.85 7.21 -3.90
C ASN A 25 23.32 7.50 -3.57
N MET A 26 23.82 7.05 -2.42
CA MET A 26 25.24 7.16 -2.07
C MET A 26 26.13 6.41 -3.06
N ALA A 27 25.76 5.19 -3.45
CA ALA A 27 26.52 4.37 -4.40
C ALA A 27 26.60 5.02 -5.80
N LEU A 28 25.59 5.77 -6.21
CA LEU A 28 25.57 6.51 -7.48
C LEU A 28 26.34 7.84 -7.43
N GLY A 29 27.04 8.14 -6.34
CA GLY A 29 27.76 9.40 -6.18
C GLY A 29 26.82 10.61 -6.09
N HIS A 30 25.53 10.41 -5.78
CA HIS A 30 24.58 11.48 -5.50
C HIS A 30 24.86 12.08 -4.10
N GLN A 31 26.00 12.75 -3.98
CA GLN A 31 26.39 13.52 -2.80
C GLN A 31 25.83 14.95 -2.90
N GLY A 32 24.58 15.13 -2.51
CA GLY A 32 24.08 16.41 -1.99
C GLY A 32 23.85 17.56 -2.98
N ARG A 33 23.76 17.31 -4.30
CA ARG A 33 23.51 18.38 -5.30
C ARG A 33 22.21 18.29 -6.08
N THR A 34 21.42 17.24 -5.86
CA THR A 34 20.12 17.06 -6.54
C THR A 34 19.00 17.14 -5.52
N THR A 35 17.94 17.89 -5.83
CA THR A 35 16.71 17.93 -5.02
C THR A 35 15.83 16.68 -5.20
N SER A 36 16.25 15.75 -6.07
CA SER A 36 15.52 14.54 -6.41
C SER A 36 16.06 13.32 -5.66
N LEU A 37 15.14 12.45 -5.23
CA LEU A 37 15.46 11.12 -4.69
C LEU A 37 15.46 10.10 -5.83
N LEU A 38 16.59 9.43 -6.08
CA LEU A 38 16.63 8.36 -7.09
C LEU A 38 16.09 7.06 -6.53
N SER A 39 15.42 6.28 -7.38
CA SER A 39 14.90 4.95 -7.05
C SER A 39 15.51 3.90 -7.97
N PRO A 40 15.83 2.69 -7.46
CA PRO A 40 16.06 1.53 -8.31
C PRO A 40 14.78 1.18 -9.09
N ASN A 41 14.80 1.32 -10.42
CA ASN A 41 13.61 1.15 -11.26
C ASN A 41 13.08 -0.29 -11.31
N ALA A 42 13.96 -1.29 -11.21
CA ALA A 42 13.59 -2.69 -11.42
C ALA A 42 12.95 -3.37 -10.19
N SER A 43 13.46 -3.08 -8.98
CA SER A 43 13.17 -3.90 -7.81
C SER A 43 12.58 -3.16 -6.61
N MET A 44 12.74 -1.84 -6.51
CA MET A 44 12.40 -1.10 -5.26
C MET A 44 11.50 0.11 -5.45
N ARG A 45 11.08 0.44 -6.68
CA ARG A 45 10.25 1.63 -6.95
C ARG A 45 8.92 1.67 -6.17
N LEU A 46 8.37 0.50 -5.83
CA LEU A 46 7.13 0.38 -5.05
C LEU A 46 7.39 0.17 -3.55
N PHE A 47 8.64 0.03 -3.12
CA PHE A 47 8.95 -0.27 -1.73
C PHE A 47 8.44 0.80 -0.74
N PRO A 48 8.64 2.12 -1.00
CA PRO A 48 8.05 3.15 -0.14
C PRO A 48 6.52 3.09 -0.10
N LEU A 49 5.88 2.73 -1.21
CA LEU A 49 4.42 2.65 -1.32
C LEU A 49 3.87 1.50 -0.47
N TYR A 50 4.47 0.31 -0.54
CA TYR A 50 4.07 -0.83 0.29
C TYR A 50 4.32 -0.58 1.79
N VAL A 51 5.43 0.09 2.14
CA VAL A 51 5.70 0.49 3.52
C VAL A 51 4.65 1.49 4.01
N LEU A 52 4.24 2.46 3.19
CA LEU A 52 3.12 3.35 3.53
C LEU A 52 1.82 2.57 3.75
N GLY A 53 1.54 1.56 2.92
CA GLY A 53 0.42 0.63 3.10
C GLY A 53 0.47 -0.06 4.46
N MET A 54 1.62 -0.64 4.82
CA MET A 54 1.82 -1.29 6.12
C MET A 54 1.58 -0.32 7.28
N LEU A 55 2.13 0.89 7.21
CA LEU A 55 2.00 1.90 8.28
C LEU A 55 0.54 2.36 8.49
N LYS A 56 -0.30 2.27 7.47
CA LYS A 56 -1.75 2.56 7.53
C LYS A 56 -2.58 1.35 7.98
N HIS A 57 -2.08 0.13 7.73
CA HIS A 57 -2.78 -1.12 8.03
C HIS A 57 -3.07 -1.31 9.53
N CYS A 58 -4.19 -1.97 9.87
CA CYS A 58 -4.61 -2.15 11.28
C CYS A 58 -3.58 -2.94 12.11
N ALA A 59 -2.84 -3.85 11.47
CA ALA A 59 -1.71 -4.59 12.05
C ALA A 59 -0.67 -3.65 12.68
N PHE A 60 -0.34 -2.54 12.01
CA PHE A 60 0.77 -1.65 12.39
C PHE A 60 0.35 -0.22 12.74
N SER A 61 -0.95 0.09 12.69
CA SER A 61 -1.46 1.44 12.98
C SER A 61 -1.36 1.77 14.47
N ALA A 62 -0.77 2.92 14.81
CA ALA A 62 -0.59 3.39 16.19
C ALA A 62 -1.54 4.56 16.59
N GLY A 63 -2.15 5.24 15.61
CA GLY A 63 -2.95 6.45 15.82
C GLY A 63 -4.46 6.25 15.91
N ARG A 64 -4.94 5.01 15.82
CA ARG A 64 -6.37 4.66 15.93
C ARG A 64 -6.56 3.51 16.90
N SER A 65 -7.69 3.49 17.61
CA SER A 65 -8.08 2.34 18.41
C SER A 65 -8.44 1.19 17.47
N VAL A 66 -7.63 0.12 17.50
CA VAL A 66 -7.86 -1.13 16.77
C VAL A 66 -8.15 -2.20 17.81
N LYS A 67 -9.22 -2.97 17.64
CA LYS A 67 -9.54 -4.08 18.55
C LYS A 67 -8.38 -5.09 18.56
N LEU A 68 -8.07 -5.66 19.72
CA LEU A 68 -6.96 -6.60 19.83
C LEU A 68 -7.13 -7.79 18.88
N ASP A 69 -8.33 -8.39 18.84
CA ASP A 69 -8.63 -9.52 17.97
C ASP A 69 -8.45 -9.18 16.48
N GLU A 70 -8.88 -7.99 16.06
CA GLU A 70 -8.70 -7.50 14.69
C GLU A 70 -7.22 -7.36 14.33
N ARG A 71 -6.42 -6.80 15.24
CA ARG A 71 -4.98 -6.67 15.03
C ARG A 71 -4.29 -8.03 14.97
N VAL A 72 -4.62 -8.94 15.88
CA VAL A 72 -4.05 -10.29 15.91
C VAL A 72 -4.43 -11.05 14.64
N ALA A 73 -5.68 -10.97 14.19
CA ALA A 73 -6.11 -11.56 12.93
C ALA A 73 -5.31 -11.02 11.74
N ALA A 74 -5.12 -9.70 11.66
CA ALA A 74 -4.30 -9.08 10.61
C ALA A 74 -2.82 -9.53 10.64
N LEU A 75 -2.22 -9.63 11.83
CA LEU A 75 -0.85 -10.12 11.98
C LEU A 75 -0.72 -11.60 11.58
N LEU A 76 -1.74 -12.42 11.88
CA LEU A 76 -1.81 -13.80 11.42
C LEU A 76 -1.95 -13.89 9.90
N LEU A 77 -2.78 -13.03 9.30
CA LEU A 77 -2.91 -12.91 7.84
C LEU A 77 -1.56 -12.64 7.18
N PHE A 78 -0.80 -11.63 7.63
CA PHE A 78 0.55 -11.37 7.10
C PHE A 78 1.52 -12.53 7.29
N LYS A 79 1.31 -13.37 8.31
CA LYS A 79 2.18 -14.52 8.59
C LYS A 79 1.87 -15.72 7.70
N THR A 80 0.63 -15.89 7.25
CA THR A 80 0.18 -17.15 6.63
C THR A 80 -0.43 -17.02 5.25
N ALA A 81 -0.86 -15.82 4.84
CA ALA A 81 -1.49 -15.61 3.54
C ALA A 81 -0.46 -15.69 2.40
N ALA A 82 -0.95 -16.00 1.20
CA ALA A 82 -0.14 -15.93 -0.01
C ALA A 82 0.26 -14.47 -0.30
N LEU A 83 1.38 -14.28 -1.01
CA LEU A 83 1.94 -12.95 -1.26
C LEU A 83 0.94 -12.05 -2.01
N GLU A 84 0.16 -12.61 -2.93
CA GLU A 84 -0.83 -11.90 -3.73
C GLU A 84 -1.93 -11.27 -2.85
N ILE A 85 -2.33 -11.98 -1.80
CA ILE A 85 -3.32 -11.47 -0.83
C ILE A 85 -2.69 -10.36 0.01
N ILE A 86 -1.45 -10.55 0.46
CA ILE A 86 -0.71 -9.54 1.23
C ILE A 86 -0.53 -8.26 0.40
N GLU A 87 -0.23 -8.39 -0.89
CA GLU A 87 -0.11 -7.25 -1.80
C GLU A 87 -1.42 -6.46 -1.93
N LEU A 88 -2.56 -7.14 -2.05
CA LEU A 88 -3.88 -6.50 -2.09
C LEU A 88 -4.28 -5.86 -0.76
N GLU A 89 -3.90 -6.47 0.36
CA GLU A 89 -4.16 -5.93 1.70
C GLU A 89 -3.37 -4.63 1.94
N LEU A 90 -2.17 -4.51 1.35
CA LEU A 90 -1.31 -3.32 1.45
C LEU A 90 -1.61 -2.25 0.39
N TYR A 91 -1.92 -2.68 -0.84
CA TYR A 91 -2.25 -1.81 -1.97
C TYR A 91 -3.42 -2.41 -2.77
N PRO A 92 -4.66 -2.14 -2.33
CA PRO A 92 -5.87 -2.59 -3.02
C PRO A 92 -5.90 -2.30 -4.52
N ALA A 93 -6.63 -3.15 -5.24
CA ALA A 93 -6.87 -3.01 -6.65
C ALA A 93 -8.17 -2.22 -6.89
N LEU A 94 -8.07 -1.03 -7.48
CA LEU A 94 -9.23 -0.21 -7.83
C LEU A 94 -9.50 -0.29 -9.34
N TYR A 95 -10.75 -0.49 -9.72
CA TYR A 95 -11.20 -0.56 -11.10
C TYR A 95 -12.42 0.33 -11.30
N LYS A 96 -12.50 1.05 -12.42
CA LYS A 96 -13.71 1.77 -12.83
C LYS A 96 -14.57 0.85 -13.69
N LEU A 97 -15.76 0.53 -13.22
CA LEU A 97 -16.66 -0.43 -13.87
C LEU A 97 -17.48 0.19 -15.00
N ASN A 98 -17.55 1.52 -15.14
CA ASN A 98 -18.32 2.16 -16.21
C ASN A 98 -17.97 1.63 -17.60
N GLY A 99 -16.69 1.31 -17.87
CA GLY A 99 -16.25 0.78 -19.16
C GLY A 99 -16.76 -0.63 -19.48
N LEU A 100 -17.13 -1.42 -18.47
CA LEU A 100 -17.75 -2.75 -18.69
C LEU A 100 -19.14 -2.63 -19.31
N LEU A 101 -19.87 -1.53 -19.04
CA LEU A 101 -21.16 -1.28 -19.66
C LEU A 101 -21.04 -0.93 -21.15
N GLU A 102 -19.84 -0.55 -21.59
CA GLU A 102 -19.53 -0.13 -22.95
C GLU A 102 -18.77 -1.21 -23.74
N ASP A 103 -18.74 -2.47 -23.25
CA ASP A 103 -18.00 -3.61 -23.82
C ASP A 103 -16.49 -3.33 -24.05
N LYS A 104 -15.88 -2.48 -23.21
CA LYS A 104 -14.42 -2.29 -23.23
C LYS A 104 -13.75 -3.46 -22.50
N GLU A 105 -12.93 -4.22 -23.21
CA GLU A 105 -12.28 -5.44 -22.69
C GLU A 105 -11.23 -5.19 -21.61
N ASP A 106 -10.63 -4.00 -21.55
CA ASP A 106 -9.44 -3.78 -20.71
C ASP A 106 -9.72 -2.84 -19.52
N LEU A 107 -9.98 -3.44 -18.36
CA LEU A 107 -10.05 -2.73 -17.08
C LEU A 107 -8.65 -2.62 -16.47
N SER A 108 -7.96 -1.52 -16.75
CA SER A 108 -6.69 -1.23 -16.08
C SER A 108 -6.90 -0.87 -14.60
N ARG A 109 -5.96 -1.29 -13.75
CA ARG A 109 -5.95 -0.95 -12.32
C ARG A 109 -5.65 0.54 -12.15
N LEU A 110 -6.52 1.24 -11.45
CA LEU A 110 -6.38 2.65 -11.11
C LEU A 110 -5.50 2.84 -9.87
N HIS A 111 -4.89 4.02 -9.77
CA HIS A 111 -4.18 4.44 -8.57
C HIS A 111 -5.16 4.66 -7.40
N LEU A 112 -4.72 4.36 -6.18
CA LEU A 112 -5.49 4.60 -4.96
C LEU A 112 -5.43 6.07 -4.52
N SER A 113 -6.12 6.92 -5.27
CA SER A 113 -6.35 8.33 -4.95
C SER A 113 -7.81 8.68 -5.19
N TYR A 114 -8.36 9.56 -4.36
CA TYR A 114 -9.71 10.09 -4.59
C TYR A 114 -9.79 10.91 -5.89
N GLU A 115 -8.66 11.37 -6.43
CA GLU A 115 -8.58 12.01 -7.74
C GLU A 115 -8.99 11.10 -8.91
N MET A 116 -8.98 9.78 -8.70
CA MET A 116 -9.43 8.80 -9.71
C MET A 116 -10.95 8.55 -9.67
N ILE A 117 -11.67 9.23 -8.77
CA ILE A 117 -13.10 9.05 -8.53
C ILE A 117 -13.90 10.18 -9.19
N ASP A 118 -14.71 9.82 -10.16
CA ASP A 118 -15.59 10.70 -10.92
C ASP A 118 -16.99 10.73 -10.32
N ARG A 119 -17.73 11.83 -10.56
CA ARG A 119 -19.07 12.06 -10.02
C ARG A 119 -20.13 11.07 -10.52
N ASP A 120 -19.90 10.46 -11.67
CA ASP A 120 -20.77 9.47 -12.32
C ASP A 120 -20.13 8.07 -12.34
N GLY A 121 -19.08 7.87 -11.52
CA GLY A 121 -18.31 6.64 -11.52
C GLY A 121 -18.88 5.53 -10.64
N ILE A 122 -18.79 4.31 -11.14
CA ILE A 122 -18.99 3.06 -10.42
C ILE A 122 -17.64 2.36 -10.34
N TYR A 123 -17.22 1.98 -9.14
CA TYR A 123 -15.90 1.41 -8.90
C TYR A 123 -15.98 0.09 -8.13
N LEU A 124 -15.03 -0.81 -8.42
CA LEU A 124 -14.74 -1.99 -7.62
C LEU A 124 -13.37 -1.85 -7.00
N MET A 125 -13.27 -2.06 -5.70
CA MET A 125 -12.02 -2.11 -4.97
C MET A 125 -11.85 -3.49 -4.33
N ASP A 126 -10.89 -4.27 -4.81
CA ASP A 126 -10.48 -5.53 -4.21
C ASP A 126 -9.31 -5.30 -3.25
N THR A 127 -9.52 -5.64 -1.98
CA THR A 127 -8.54 -5.49 -0.90
C THR A 127 -7.90 -6.81 -0.48
N GLY A 128 -8.20 -7.91 -1.18
CA GLY A 128 -7.77 -9.26 -0.81
C GLY A 128 -8.74 -9.92 0.17
N SER A 129 -8.97 -9.30 1.33
CA SER A 129 -9.93 -9.82 2.33
C SER A 129 -11.39 -9.44 2.05
N TYR A 130 -11.61 -8.29 1.41
CA TYR A 130 -12.94 -7.78 1.08
C TYR A 130 -12.96 -7.19 -0.33
N VAL A 131 -14.13 -7.22 -0.95
CA VAL A 131 -14.41 -6.49 -2.19
C VAL A 131 -15.45 -5.42 -1.89
N TYR A 132 -15.15 -4.19 -2.25
CA TYR A 132 -16.04 -3.04 -2.12
C TYR A 132 -16.55 -2.61 -3.48
N ILE A 133 -17.84 -2.30 -3.57
CA ILE A 133 -18.42 -1.59 -4.71
C ILE A 133 -18.76 -0.19 -4.25
N TYR A 134 -18.18 0.80 -4.92
CA TYR A 134 -18.43 2.20 -4.64
C TYR A 134 -19.22 2.83 -5.79
N VAL A 135 -20.37 3.40 -5.47
CA VAL A 135 -21.28 4.02 -6.44
C VAL A 135 -21.39 5.50 -6.08
N MET A 136 -20.98 6.39 -6.98
CA MET A 136 -21.29 7.80 -6.81
C MET A 136 -22.74 8.08 -7.17
N ALA A 137 -23.48 8.63 -6.22
CA ALA A 137 -24.78 9.20 -6.46
C ALA A 137 -24.59 10.64 -6.97
N GLY A 138 -25.07 10.91 -8.18
CA GLY A 138 -25.07 12.25 -8.78
C GLY A 138 -25.93 13.24 -8.00
#